data_AF-A7T9E6-F1
#
_entry.id   AF-A7T9E6-F1
#
_cell.length_a   1.000
_cell.length_b   1.000
_cell.length_c   1.000
_cell.angle_alpha   90.00
_cell.angle_beta   90.00
_cell.angle_gamma   90.00
#
_symmetry.space_group_name_H-M   'P 1'
#
loop_
_entity.id
_entity.type
_entity.pdbx_description
1 polymer ?
#
loop_
_entity_poly.entity_id
_entity_poly.type
_entity_poly.pdbx_seq_one_letter_code
_entity_poly.pdbx_strand_id
1 'polypeptide(L)'
;MYTSQQIIGDYMISIGMRHYFEDLLLQYKVDMAFWAHYHSYERTCQVNNTICQKGAPIHIVVGTAGKELDTEPHWKFSWSEFYMNAYGYGRVTVHDRHSLLWEWIKVDEEGARLVDSVLLEK
;
A
#
# COMPACT_ATOMS: atom_id res chain seq x y z
N MET A 1 2.73 4.17 -6.48
CA MET A 1 3.94 3.55 -7.08
C MET A 1 3.68 2.08 -7.42
N TYR A 2 3.25 1.27 -6.44
CA TYR A 2 2.69 -0.06 -6.69
C TYR A 2 1.19 -0.02 -6.46
N THR A 3 0.43 -0.56 -7.41
CA THR A 3 -1.02 -0.81 -7.30
C THR A 3 -1.45 -1.76 -8.40
N SER A 4 -2.37 -2.68 -8.09
CA SER A 4 -2.94 -3.64 -9.01
C SER A 4 -4.25 -3.15 -9.63
N GLN A 5 -4.77 -2.00 -9.22
CA GLN A 5 -6.02 -1.45 -9.74
C GLN A 5 -5.89 -1.06 -11.23
N GLN A 6 -6.81 -1.56 -12.06
CA GLN A 6 -6.70 -1.57 -13.52
C GLN A 6 -7.04 -0.24 -14.19
N ILE A 7 -6.37 0.84 -13.79
CA ILE A 7 -6.42 2.15 -14.44
C ILE A 7 -5.16 2.31 -15.29
N ILE A 8 -5.27 2.09 -16.60
CA ILE A 8 -4.11 1.97 -17.51
C ILE A 8 -3.23 3.22 -17.49
N GLY A 9 -3.82 4.42 -17.50
CA GLY A 9 -3.07 5.68 -17.49
C GLY A 9 -2.19 5.81 -16.23
N ASP A 10 -2.78 5.54 -15.07
CA ASP A 10 -2.09 5.61 -13.79
C ASP A 10 -1.09 4.47 -13.62
N TYR A 11 -1.36 3.29 -14.19
CA TYR A 11 -0.39 2.19 -14.24
C TYR A 11 0.88 2.58 -15.02
N MET A 12 0.76 3.29 -16.14
CA MET A 12 1.92 3.79 -16.88
C MET A 12 2.74 4.80 -16.07
N ILE A 13 2.07 5.71 -15.35
CA ILE A 13 2.72 6.64 -14.43
C ILE A 13 3.44 5.87 -13.32
N SER A 14 2.81 4.83 -12.79
CA SER A 14 3.38 3.97 -11.74
C SER A 14 4.68 3.28 -12.18
N ILE A 15 4.78 2.85 -13.44
CA ILE A 15 6.00 2.27 -14.01
C ILE A 15 7.12 3.31 -14.03
N GLY A 16 6.81 4.53 -14.49
CA GLY A 16 7.76 5.64 -14.47
C GLY A 16 8.25 5.98 -13.06
N MET A 17 7.33 6.07 -12.09
CA MET A 17 7.69 6.32 -10.69
C MET A 17 8.61 5.23 -10.13
N ARG A 18 8.31 3.95 -10.40
CA ARG A 18 9.18 2.83 -9.98
C ARG A 18 10.58 2.96 -10.57
N HIS A 19 10.67 3.22 -11.87
CA HIS A 19 11.95 3.41 -12.55
C HIS A 19 12.84 4.50 -11.93
N TYR A 20 12.25 5.62 -11.48
CA TYR A 20 13.03 6.74 -10.95
C TYR A 20 13.27 6.69 -9.44
N PHE A 21 12.41 6.04 -8.66
CA PHE A 21 12.45 6.12 -7.20
C PHE A 21 12.75 4.80 -6.49
N GLU A 22 12.52 3.64 -7.10
CA GLU A 22 12.65 2.36 -6.40
C GLU A 22 14.06 2.13 -5.84
N ASP A 23 15.10 2.35 -6.67
CA ASP A 23 16.50 2.25 -6.25
C ASP A 23 16.84 3.21 -5.11
N LEU A 24 16.27 4.42 -5.13
CA LEU A 24 16.47 5.41 -4.08
C LEU A 24 15.84 4.95 -2.76
N LEU A 25 14.61 4.44 -2.79
CA LEU A 25 13.93 3.93 -1.60
C LEU A 25 14.69 2.74 -0.98
N LEU A 26 15.24 1.86 -1.83
CA LEU A 26 16.08 0.75 -1.39
C LEU A 26 17.41 1.21 -0.81
N GLN A 27 18.10 2.13 -1.48
CA GLN A 27 19.40 2.67 -1.04
C GLN A 27 19.31 3.26 0.37
N TYR A 28 18.23 4.00 0.64
CA TYR A 28 17.99 4.65 1.94
C TYR A 28 17.16 3.80 2.92
N LYS A 29 16.94 2.51 2.60
CA LYS A 29 16.32 1.52 3.48
C LYS A 29 14.94 1.95 3.99
N VAL A 30 14.13 2.53 3.11
CA VAL A 30 12.75 2.91 3.43
C VAL A 30 11.96 1.67 3.81
N ASP A 31 11.31 1.71 4.97
CA ASP A 31 10.51 0.61 5.51
C ASP A 31 9.15 0.49 4.85
N MET A 32 8.44 1.61 4.79
CA MET A 32 7.09 1.69 4.23
C MET A 32 6.94 2.99 3.43
N ALA A 33 6.22 2.92 2.31
CA ALA A 33 5.89 4.07 1.49
C ALA A 33 4.38 4.16 1.31
N PHE A 34 3.79 5.26 1.79
CA PHE A 34 2.36 5.52 1.72
C PHE A 34 2.01 6.36 0.50
N TRP A 35 0.94 5.97 -0.19
CA TRP A 35 0.42 6.60 -1.39
C TRP A 35 -1.09 6.83 -1.24
N ALA A 36 -1.63 7.71 -2.06
CA ALA A 36 -3.05 7.93 -2.21
C ALA A 36 -3.37 7.95 -3.72
N HIS A 37 -4.09 8.98 -4.18
CA HIS A 37 -4.58 9.14 -5.55
C HIS A 37 -5.66 8.13 -5.92
N TYR A 38 -5.37 6.83 -5.84
CA TYR A 38 -6.40 5.80 -5.97
C TYR A 38 -7.32 5.83 -4.75
N HIS A 39 -8.61 5.92 -4.99
CA HIS A 39 -9.65 5.93 -3.95
C HIS A 39 -9.99 4.51 -3.51
N SER A 40 -8.96 3.77 -3.09
CA SER A 40 -9.01 2.38 -2.65
C SER A 40 -7.90 2.12 -1.63
N TYR A 41 -7.92 0.94 -1.02
CA TYR A 41 -6.86 0.44 -0.17
C TYR A 41 -6.12 -0.70 -0.86
N GLU A 42 -4.78 -0.67 -0.80
CA GLU A 42 -3.95 -1.79 -1.24
C GLU A 42 -2.64 -1.83 -0.45
N ARG A 43 -2.20 -3.04 -0.06
CA ARG A 43 -0.92 -3.29 0.59
C ARG A 43 -0.15 -4.35 -0.19
N THR A 44 1.12 -4.06 -0.44
CA THR A 44 2.04 -5.01 -1.07
C THR A 44 2.74 -5.90 -0.04
N CYS A 45 3.43 -6.94 -0.52
CA CYS A 45 4.55 -7.52 0.22
C CYS A 45 5.71 -6.50 0.28
N GLN A 46 6.79 -6.83 0.98
CA GLN A 46 8.06 -6.09 0.79
C GLN A 46 8.51 -6.33 -0.65
N VAL A 47 8.48 -5.31 -1.51
CA VAL A 47 8.58 -5.50 -2.97
C VAL A 47 9.72 -4.68 -3.56
N ASN A 48 10.46 -5.32 -4.45
CA ASN A 48 11.48 -4.69 -5.29
C ASN A 48 11.39 -5.29 -6.70
N ASN A 49 11.34 -4.44 -7.72
CA ASN A 49 11.29 -4.84 -9.12
C ASN A 49 10.21 -5.92 -9.36
N THR A 50 9.00 -5.69 -8.83
CA THR A 50 7.84 -6.62 -8.91
C THR A 50 8.01 -7.99 -8.23
N ILE A 51 9.07 -8.19 -7.45
CA ILE A 51 9.34 -9.43 -6.74
C ILE A 51 9.27 -9.19 -5.23
N CYS A 52 8.61 -10.08 -4.49
CA CYS A 52 8.64 -10.02 -3.04
C CYS A 52 10.04 -10.32 -2.51
N GLN A 53 10.65 -9.35 -1.83
CA GLN A 53 12.01 -9.39 -1.35
C GLN A 53 12.08 -8.78 0.05
N LYS A 54 12.54 -9.57 1.04
CA LYS A 54 12.75 -9.09 2.41
C LYS A 54 13.76 -7.94 2.43
N GLY A 55 13.49 -6.91 3.22
CA GLY A 55 14.26 -5.68 3.34
C GLY A 55 13.92 -4.61 2.31
N ALA A 56 13.00 -4.89 1.38
CA ALA A 56 12.45 -3.90 0.47
C ALA A 56 11.27 -3.15 1.11
N PRO A 57 10.91 -1.94 0.63
CA PRO A 57 9.78 -1.19 1.16
C PRO A 57 8.46 -1.94 0.99
N ILE A 58 7.56 -1.82 1.98
CA ILE A 58 6.14 -2.13 1.82
C ILE A 58 5.46 -0.90 1.23
N HIS A 59 4.73 -1.06 0.13
CA HIS A 59 3.95 0.02 -0.46
C HIS A 59 2.49 -0.11 -0.02
N ILE A 60 1.91 1.00 0.40
CA ILE A 60 0.51 1.08 0.83
C ILE A 60 -0.19 2.18 0.06
N VAL A 61 -1.27 1.84 -0.64
CA VAL A 61 -2.25 2.79 -1.15
C VAL A 61 -3.34 2.93 -0.07
N VAL A 62 -3.58 4.16 0.38
CA VAL A 62 -4.56 4.49 1.42
C VAL A 62 -5.33 5.77 1.06
N GLY A 63 -5.86 5.84 -0.16
CA GLY A 63 -6.68 6.97 -0.63
C GLY A 63 -8.15 6.90 -0.20
N THR A 64 -8.42 6.36 0.99
CA THR A 64 -9.76 5.92 1.41
C THR A 64 -10.56 6.95 2.20
N ALA A 65 -10.26 8.24 2.04
CA ALA A 65 -10.74 9.30 2.94
C ALA A 65 -12.13 9.90 2.62
N GLY A 66 -12.84 9.40 1.60
CA GLY A 66 -14.25 9.77 1.36
C GLY A 66 -14.60 10.34 -0.02
N LYS A 67 -13.67 10.35 -0.99
CA LYS A 67 -13.98 10.59 -2.40
C LYS A 67 -14.58 9.31 -3.03
N GLU A 68 -15.38 9.39 -4.10
CA GLU A 68 -15.98 8.19 -4.70
C GLU A 68 -14.93 7.11 -4.99
N LEU A 69 -15.19 5.89 -4.52
CA LEU A 69 -14.27 4.77 -4.61
C LEU A 69 -14.01 4.40 -6.07
N ASP A 70 -12.76 4.08 -6.37
CA ASP A 70 -12.41 3.47 -7.65
C ASP A 70 -12.94 2.03 -7.66
N THR A 71 -13.61 1.62 -8.74
CA THR A 71 -14.34 0.33 -8.82
C THR A 71 -13.76 -0.64 -9.83
N GLU A 72 -12.67 -0.22 -10.48
CA GLU A 72 -11.96 -1.00 -11.47
C GLU A 72 -11.45 -2.30 -10.84
N PRO A 73 -11.45 -3.41 -11.61
CA PRO A 73 -10.90 -4.67 -11.14
C PRO A 73 -9.41 -4.53 -10.84
N HIS A 74 -8.85 -5.54 -10.20
CA HIS A 74 -7.43 -5.58 -9.86
C HIS A 74 -6.73 -6.71 -10.61
N TRP A 75 -5.51 -6.47 -11.08
CA TRP A 75 -4.67 -7.52 -11.64
C TRP A 75 -4.20 -8.46 -10.53
N LYS A 76 -4.01 -9.75 -10.87
CA LYS A 76 -3.47 -10.73 -9.93
C LYS A 76 -1.95 -10.72 -9.97
N PHE A 77 -1.34 -9.78 -9.26
CA PHE A 77 0.10 -9.75 -9.06
C PHE A 77 0.49 -10.45 -7.77
N SER A 78 1.59 -11.22 -7.80
CA SER A 78 2.11 -11.94 -6.63
C SER A 78 2.54 -11.02 -5.50
N TRP A 79 2.86 -9.75 -5.79
CA TRP A 79 3.28 -8.77 -4.79
C TRP A 79 2.12 -8.02 -4.12
N SER A 80 0.89 -8.14 -4.63
CA SER A 80 -0.30 -7.52 -4.04
C SER A 80 -0.89 -8.46 -3.00
N GLU A 81 -0.65 -8.17 -1.72
CA GLU A 81 -1.06 -9.03 -0.59
C GLU A 81 -2.52 -8.84 -0.21
N PHE A 82 -2.97 -7.58 -0.17
CA PHE A 82 -4.34 -7.26 0.21
C PHE A 82 -4.80 -6.00 -0.50
N TYR A 83 -6.08 -5.97 -0.90
CA TYR A 83 -6.72 -4.78 -1.43
C TYR A 83 -8.21 -4.76 -1.09
N MET A 84 -8.79 -3.57 -1.02
CA MET A 84 -10.22 -3.38 -0.80
C MET A 84 -10.67 -2.00 -1.27
N ASN A 85 -11.78 -1.96 -2.01
CA ASN A 85 -12.47 -0.72 -2.35
C ASN A 85 -13.44 -0.37 -1.20
N ALA A 86 -12.96 0.34 -0.20
CA ALA A 86 -13.79 0.85 0.90
C ALA A 86 -13.18 2.10 1.54
N TYR A 87 -14.01 2.85 2.28
CA TYR A 87 -13.53 3.95 3.10
C TYR A 87 -12.83 3.46 4.36
N GLY A 88 -11.89 4.27 4.84
CA GLY A 88 -11.09 3.90 6.00
C GLY A 88 -9.92 4.85 6.23
N TYR A 89 -9.13 4.54 7.24
CA TYR A 89 -7.91 5.28 7.56
C TYR A 89 -6.82 4.34 8.07
N GLY A 90 -5.59 4.83 7.95
CA GLY A 90 -4.39 4.16 8.45
C GLY A 90 -4.07 4.53 9.89
N ARG A 91 -3.53 3.58 10.64
CA ARG A 91 -2.92 3.81 11.95
C ARG A 91 -1.53 3.17 11.97
N VAL A 92 -0.54 3.98 12.37
CA VAL A 92 0.83 3.51 12.61
C VAL A 92 1.08 3.52 14.11
N THR A 93 1.48 2.38 14.66
CA THR A 93 1.94 2.26 16.04
C THR A 93 3.41 1.88 16.03
N VAL A 94 4.27 2.78 16.51
CA VAL A 94 5.70 2.49 16.71
C VAL A 94 5.87 2.01 18.14
N HIS A 95 6.19 0.72 18.32
CA HIS A 95 6.35 0.14 19.64
C HIS A 95 7.73 0.47 20.23
N ASP A 96 8.78 0.27 19.43
CA ASP A 96 10.16 0.56 19.79
C ASP A 96 11.02 0.81 18.53
N ARG A 97 12.35 0.77 18.68
CA ARG A 97 13.30 1.00 17.58
C ARG A 97 13.34 -0.14 16.55
N HIS A 98 12.72 -1.27 16.83
CA HIS A 98 12.78 -2.51 16.07
C HIS A 98 11.43 -2.91 15.49
N SER A 99 10.32 -2.35 15.99
CA SER A 99 8.98 -2.80 15.62
C SER A 99 8.00 -1.66 15.35
N LEU A 100 7.32 -1.78 14.20
CA LEU A 100 6.28 -0.87 13.74
C LEU A 100 5.08 -1.68 13.25
N LEU A 101 3.90 -1.36 13.77
CA LEU A 101 2.63 -1.94 13.34
C LEU A 101 1.88 -0.95 12.45
N TRP A 102 1.54 -1.39 11.24
CA TRP A 102 0.56 -0.74 10.39
C TRP A 102 -0.80 -1.45 10.53
N GLU A 103 -1.85 -0.65 10.61
CA GLU A 103 -3.24 -1.10 10.63
C GLU A 103 -4.06 -0.24 9.66
N TRP A 104 -4.93 -0.88 8.89
CA TRP A 104 -5.97 -0.21 8.12
C TRP A 104 -7.34 -0.53 8.68
N ILE A 105 -8.04 0.54 9.07
CA ILE A 105 -9.35 0.51 9.70
C ILE A 105 -10.37 0.92 8.66
N LYS A 106 -11.21 -0.03 8.23
CA LYS A 106 -12.36 0.24 7.37
C LYS A 106 -13.44 0.96 8.18
N VAL A 107 -14.08 1.95 7.56
CA VAL A 107 -15.22 2.67 8.14
C VAL A 107 -16.41 2.57 7.19
N ASP A 108 -17.55 2.13 7.73
CA ASP A 108 -18.84 2.07 7.03
C ASP A 108 -20.00 2.35 8.02
N GLU A 109 -21.24 2.08 7.61
CA GLU A 109 -22.44 2.28 8.44
C GLU A 109 -22.44 1.43 9.72
N GLU A 110 -21.68 0.33 9.76
CA GLU A 110 -21.53 -0.54 10.95
C GLU A 110 -20.46 -0.02 11.92
N GLY A 111 -19.70 1.00 11.51
CA GLY A 111 -18.65 1.65 12.31
C GLY A 111 -17.24 1.38 11.80
N ALA A 112 -16.26 1.52 12.70
CA ALA A 112 -14.83 1.36 12.39
C ALA A 112 -14.33 -0.03 12.78
N ARG A 113 -13.72 -0.76 11.85
CA ARG A 113 -13.21 -2.13 12.06
C ARG A 113 -11.82 -2.33 11.46
N LEU A 114 -10.93 -3.00 12.20
CA LEU A 114 -9.62 -3.41 11.69
C LEU A 114 -9.82 -4.48 10.60
N VAL A 115 -9.31 -4.26 9.40
CA VAL A 115 -9.47 -5.18 8.27
C VAL A 115 -8.13 -5.72 7.78
N ASP A 116 -7.08 -4.92 7.85
CA ASP A 116 -5.75 -5.33 7.43
C ASP A 116 -4.69 -4.78 8.38
N SER A 117 -3.60 -5.52 8.56
CA SER A 117 -2.48 -5.12 9.40
C SER A 117 -1.19 -5.79 8.96
N VAL A 118 -0.06 -5.13 9.17
CA VAL A 118 1.27 -5.73 9.04
C VAL A 118 2.19 -5.24 10.14
N LEU A 119 2.84 -6.18 10.83
CA LEU A 119 3.92 -5.89 11.76
C LEU A 119 5.23 -5.96 10.98
N LEU A 120 6.00 -4.88 11.03
CA LEU A 120 7.36 -4.84 10.52
C LEU A 120 8.34 -4.94 11.69
N GLU A 121 9.24 -5.92 11.62
CA GLU A 121 10.31 -6.14 12.59
C GLU A 121 11.68 -5.98 11.93
N LYS A 122 12.59 -5.25 12.59
CA LYS A 122 13.94 -4.92 12.13
C LYS A 122 15.03 -5.31 13.14
#